data_AF-A0A2V5K2S9-F1
#
_entry.id   AF-A0A2V5K2S9-F1
#
_cell.length_a   1.000
_cell.length_b   1.000
_cell.length_c   1.000
_cell.angle_alpha   90.00
_cell.angle_beta   90.00
_cell.angle_gamma   90.00
#
_symmetry.space_group_name_H-M   'P 1'
#
loop_
_entity.id
_entity.type
_entity.pdbx_description
1 polymer ?
#
loop_
_entity_poly.entity_id
_entity_poly.type
_entity_poly.pdbx_seq_one_letter_code
_entity_poly.pdbx_strand_id
1 'polypeptide(L)'
;MDLTAPVVLPASEFTNDDGAEVASFPTLGPFSYTNLYVNGMMQGGGSFRATPTALTLNAGDGTIMAGTPIVLEVMNFTAVPLL
;
A
#
# COMPACT_ATOMS: atom_id res chain seq x y z
N MET A 1 6.91 -14.77 3.03
CA MET A 1 5.47 -14.56 3.22
C MET A 1 4.75 -15.26 2.08
N ASP A 2 4.02 -16.32 2.41
CA ASP A 2 3.22 -17.09 1.46
C ASP A 2 1.88 -16.37 1.23
N LEU A 3 1.49 -16.20 -0.03
CA LEU A 3 0.25 -15.52 -0.43
C LEU A 3 -0.88 -16.50 -0.78
N THR A 4 -0.76 -17.80 -0.48
CA THR A 4 -1.86 -18.76 -0.66
C THR A 4 -3.14 -18.40 0.11
N ALA A 5 -3.05 -17.51 1.10
CA ALA A 5 -4.15 -16.85 1.76
C ALA A 5 -3.90 -15.32 1.85
N PRO A 6 -4.94 -14.49 2.08
CA PRO A 6 -4.73 -13.07 2.28
C PRO A 6 -3.85 -12.81 3.49
N VAL A 7 -2.97 -11.82 3.39
CA VAL A 7 -2.09 -11.41 4.47
C VAL A 7 -2.30 -9.94 4.76
N VAL A 8 -2.32 -9.60 6.05
CA VAL A 8 -2.56 -8.25 6.54
C VAL A 8 -1.26 -7.71 7.13
N LEU A 9 -0.79 -6.59 6.59
CA LEU A 9 0.35 -5.84 7.07
C LEU A 9 -0.17 -4.57 7.77
N PRO A 10 -0.02 -4.43 9.10
CA PRO A 10 -0.38 -3.22 9.82
C PRO A 10 0.36 -2.00 9.30
N ALA A 11 -0.25 -0.82 9.35
CA ALA A 11 0.41 0.43 8.95
C ALA A 11 1.69 0.70 9.76
N SER A 12 1.73 0.28 11.02
CA SER A 12 2.90 0.39 11.92
C SER A 12 4.13 -0.42 11.45
N GLU A 13 3.98 -1.33 10.48
CA GLU A 13 5.12 -2.03 9.86
C GLU A 13 5.77 -1.24 8.72
N PHE A 14 5.22 -0.06 8.37
CA PHE A 14 5.72 0.81 7.31
C PHE A 14 6.40 2.03 7.90
N THR A 15 7.36 2.57 7.16
CA THR A 15 7.97 3.88 7.41
C THR A 15 7.61 4.86 6.29
N ASN A 16 7.52 6.14 6.63
CA ASN A 16 7.38 7.20 5.63
C ASN A 16 8.75 7.59 5.03
N ASP A 17 8.76 8.57 4.14
CA ASP A 17 9.97 9.05 3.45
C ASP A 17 11.01 9.70 4.39
N ASP A 18 10.58 10.14 5.58
CA ASP A 18 11.46 10.64 6.64
C ASP A 18 12.05 9.50 7.50
N GLY A 19 11.67 8.25 7.23
CA GLY A 19 12.06 7.06 8.01
C GLY A 19 11.29 6.88 9.33
N ALA A 20 10.23 7.66 9.57
CA ALA A 20 9.39 7.54 10.75
C ALA A 20 8.32 6.45 10.57
N GLU A 21 7.97 5.76 11.65
CA GLU A 21 6.89 4.77 11.66
C GLU A 21 5.54 5.39 11.28
N VAL A 22 4.76 4.66 10.47
CA VAL A 22 3.45 5.11 10.00
C VAL A 22 2.35 4.64 10.95
N ALA A 23 1.75 5.56 11.71
CA ALA A 23 0.60 5.24 12.57
C ALA A 23 -0.67 4.94 11.77
N SER A 24 -0.84 5.58 10.60
CA SER A 24 -1.93 5.33 9.66
C SER A 24 -1.55 5.76 8.25
N PHE A 25 -1.94 5.00 7.23
CA PHE A 25 -1.76 5.43 5.85
C PHE A 25 -2.51 6.74 5.56
N PRO A 26 -1.96 7.61 4.70
CA PRO A 26 -2.62 8.84 4.29
C PRO A 26 -4.03 8.56 3.77
N THR A 27 -4.96 9.48 4.03
CA THR A 27 -6.37 9.31 3.72
C THR A 27 -6.60 8.92 2.26
N LEU A 28 -7.33 7.83 2.05
CA LEU A 28 -7.77 7.33 0.75
C LEU A 28 -9.09 8.02 0.37
N GLY A 29 -9.03 9.31 0.08
CA GLY A 29 -10.20 10.10 -0.30
C GLY A 29 -10.78 9.71 -1.67
N PRO A 30 -11.98 10.20 -2.04
CA PRO A 30 -12.57 9.94 -3.36
C PRO A 30 -11.73 10.48 -4.53
N PHE A 31 -10.81 11.40 -4.26
CA PHE A 31 -9.85 11.95 -5.21
C PHE A 31 -8.44 11.44 -4.89
N SER A 32 -8.29 10.12 -4.80
CA SER A 32 -7.00 9.49 -4.57
C SER A 32 -6.82 8.25 -5.44
N TYR A 33 -5.56 7.89 -5.65
CA TYR A 33 -5.22 6.53 -6.06
C TYR A 33 -4.15 5.96 -5.15
N THR A 34 -4.04 4.64 -5.19
CA THR A 34 -3.02 3.90 -4.47
C THR A 34 -2.33 2.95 -5.42
N ASN A 35 -1.00 2.97 -5.41
CA ASN A 35 -0.19 1.99 -6.10
C ASN A 35 0.55 1.14 -5.07
N LEU A 36 0.67 -0.15 -5.35
CA LEU A 36 1.49 -1.07 -4.57
C LEU A 36 2.67 -1.52 -5.42
N TYR A 37 3.86 -1.44 -4.86
CA TYR A 37 5.07 -2.01 -5.44
C TYR A 37 5.64 -3.08 -4.54
N VAL A 38 5.93 -4.25 -5.10
CA VAL A 38 6.66 -5.33 -4.43
C VAL A 38 7.95 -5.54 -5.19
N ASN A 39 9.09 -5.39 -4.50
CA ASN A 39 10.42 -5.40 -5.12
C ASN A 39 10.57 -4.41 -6.30
N GLY A 40 9.92 -3.25 -6.22
CA GLY A 40 9.91 -2.26 -7.30
C GLY A 40 8.97 -2.57 -8.48
N MET A 41 8.28 -3.71 -8.48
CA MET A 41 7.30 -4.06 -9.51
C MET A 41 5.90 -3.62 -9.08
N MET A 42 5.23 -2.82 -9.93
CA MET A 42 3.84 -2.43 -9.71
C MET A 42 2.92 -3.64 -9.73
N GLN A 43 2.08 -3.77 -8.71
CA GLN A 43 1.10 -4.83 -8.60
C GLN A 43 -0.19 -4.45 -9.34
N GLY A 44 -0.76 -5.42 -10.06
CA GLY A 44 -1.98 -5.23 -10.84
C GLY A 44 -3.20 -4.93 -9.96
N GLY A 45 -4.20 -4.28 -10.55
CA GLY A 45 -5.47 -3.98 -9.87
C GLY A 45 -6.12 -5.23 -9.28
N GLY A 46 -6.63 -5.12 -8.06
CA GLY A 46 -7.24 -6.24 -7.32
C GLY A 46 -6.26 -7.15 -6.57
N SER A 47 -4.95 -6.92 -6.66
CA SER A 47 -3.95 -7.70 -5.90
C SER A 47 -3.86 -7.31 -4.43
N PHE A 48 -4.41 -6.14 -4.06
CA PHE A 48 -4.35 -5.63 -2.70
C PHE A 48 -5.54 -4.72 -2.37
N ARG A 49 -5.68 -4.43 -1.08
CA ARG A 49 -6.60 -3.42 -0.55
C ARG A 49 -5.90 -2.65 0.57
N ALA A 50 -5.89 -1.32 0.47
CA ALA A 50 -5.40 -0.45 1.54
C ALA A 50 -6.56 0.11 2.36
N THR A 51 -6.36 0.23 3.67
CA THR A 51 -7.18 1.00 4.61
C THR A 51 -6.24 1.91 5.41
N PRO A 52 -6.74 2.89 6.18
CA PRO A 52 -5.87 3.71 7.02
C PRO A 52 -5.00 2.90 7.99
N THR A 53 -5.41 1.68 8.39
CA THR A 53 -4.73 0.89 9.42
C THR A 53 -3.93 -0.28 8.87
N ALA A 54 -4.13 -0.69 7.63
CA ALA A 54 -3.46 -1.88 7.09
C ALA A 54 -3.43 -1.94 5.56
N LEU A 55 -2.43 -2.66 5.05
CA LEU A 55 -2.37 -3.15 3.68
C LEU A 55 -2.74 -4.63 3.70
N THR A 56 -3.81 -5.00 3.01
CA THR A 56 -4.13 -6.41 2.75
C THR A 56 -3.60 -6.79 1.38
N LEU A 57 -2.72 -7.78 1.34
CA LEU A 57 -2.32 -8.47 0.12
C LEU A 57 -3.31 -9.62 -0.09
N ASN A 58 -3.98 -9.63 -1.23
CA ASN A 58 -4.97 -10.66 -1.53
C ASN A 58 -4.28 -11.99 -1.85
N ALA A 59 -5.02 -13.09 -1.69
CA ALA A 59 -4.49 -14.40 -1.99
C ALA A 59 -4.09 -14.51 -3.48
N GLY A 60 -3.00 -15.24 -3.73
CA GLY A 60 -2.49 -15.57 -5.05
C GLY A 60 -1.36 -16.59 -4.94
N ASP A 61 -0.85 -17.07 -6.08
CA ASP A 61 0.10 -18.19 -6.11
C ASP A 61 1.57 -17.71 -6.00
N GLY A 62 1.87 -16.90 -5.00
CA GLY A 62 3.16 -16.22 -4.85
C GLY A 62 3.79 -16.30 -3.47
N THR A 63 5.10 -16.12 -3.40
CA THR A 63 5.84 -15.96 -2.14
C THR A 63 6.67 -14.67 -2.20
N ILE A 64 6.50 -13.79 -1.21
CA ILE A 64 7.36 -12.63 -1.00
C ILE A 64 8.51 -13.05 -0.08
N MET A 65 9.75 -12.94 -0.55
CA MET A 65 10.93 -13.34 0.22
C MET A 65 11.22 -12.34 1.36
N ALA A 66 11.89 -12.80 2.41
CA ALA A 66 12.33 -11.92 3.48
C ALA A 66 13.26 -10.83 2.93
N GLY A 67 13.07 -9.59 3.38
CA GLY A 67 13.83 -8.43 2.90
C GLY A 67 13.37 -7.87 1.55
N THR A 68 12.34 -8.45 0.91
CA THR A 68 11.73 -7.84 -0.28
C THR A 68 11.03 -6.52 0.10
N PRO A 69 11.39 -5.38 -0.52
CA PRO A 69 10.72 -4.11 -0.25
C PRO A 69 9.25 -4.13 -0.68
N ILE A 70 8.39 -3.56 0.16
CA ILE A 70 6.97 -3.32 -0.13
C ILE A 70 6.72 -1.83 0.05
N VAL A 71 6.28 -1.16 -1.02
CA VAL A 71 6.01 0.29 -1.01
C VAL A 71 4.55 0.52 -1.38
N LEU A 72 3.82 1.20 -0.49
CA LEU A 72 2.48 1.69 -0.75
C LEU A 72 2.56 3.19 -1.07
N GLU A 73 2.23 3.56 -2.30
CA GLU A 73 2.16 4.95 -2.73
C GLU A 73 0.71 5.42 -2.66
N VAL A 74 0.45 6.50 -1.94
CA VAL A 74 -0.87 7.14 -1.85
C VAL A 74 -0.80 8.55 -2.40
N MET A 75 -1.56 8.81 -3.46
CA MET A 75 -1.61 10.12 -4.10
C MET A 75 -2.99 10.73 -3.92
N ASN A 76 -3.04 11.95 -3.37
CA ASN A 76 -4.27 12.70 -3.14
C ASN A 76 -4.33 13.92 -4.06
N PHE A 77 -5.50 14.16 -4.64
CA PHE A 77 -5.76 15.26 -5.57
C PHE A 77 -6.74 16.25 -4.96
N THR A 78 -6.40 17.53 -5.07
CA THR A 78 -7.34 18.63 -4.78
C THR A 78 -7.51 19.43 -6.05
N ALA A 79 -8.74 19.48 -6.56
CA ALA A 79 -9.05 20.37 -7.67
C ALA A 79 -9.11 21.81 -7.16
N VAL A 80 -8.30 22.69 -7.76
CA VAL A 80 -8.42 24.13 -7.56
C VAL A 80 -9.22 24.68 -8.73
N PRO A 81 -10.46 25.15 -8.53
CA PRO A 81 -11.21 25.78 -9.62
C PRO A 81 -10.53 27.10 -10.01
N LEU A 82 -10.34 27.30 -11.31
CA LEU A 82 -10.01 28.61 -11.86
C LEU A 82 -11.28 29.48 -11.76
N LEU A 83 -11.24 30.50 -10.91
CA LEU A 83 -12.22 31.59 -10.91
C LEU A 83 -11.96 32.53 -12.08
#